data_AF-A0AAW1STZ8-F1
#
_entry.id   AF-A0AAW1STZ8-F1
#
_cell.length_a   1.000
_cell.length_b   1.000
_cell.length_c   1.000
_cell.angle_alpha   90.00
_cell.angle_beta   90.00
_cell.angle_gamma   90.00
#
_symmetry.space_group_name_H-M   'P 1'
#
loop_
_entity.id
_entity.type
_entity.pdbx_description
1 polymer ?
#
loop_
_entity_poly.entity_id
_entity_poly.type
_entity_poly.pdbx_seq_one_letter_code
_entity_poly.pdbx_strand_id
1 'polypeptide(L)'
;MDTNYLGDLTSDVFFPTLQAPKTSASPLLDLPSEDLGPASKDGSVRSGSGGSGGSGNSTTANPCPKSTKPKRVRKPQKDRLMEVEERVASLQRELKAGEQKQQELLLQQAQLQSSAKPALDKDEEGPVAPGGMPNPDEMLYLLDVDGNMRHMKAIDIVNLSTAESIAVHEVYMDTLANMLARRQDESKDTEILRLTEQVCKATYIKGVYRPQSMREIITHNRDGLDDKGKVQLWSKTLRALNLSKQQIERALHFRRLFLPTQRQLLQTRQQLLINLKESQHAACRCDSDLMKQTSACRKMMRELQQNLHADQNVLNRLFNQMFREVLVGMQKPIILVESNPGPFDLVGLLNQLAAETGDTDTQGLLGWPSSAPQE
;
A
#
# COMPACT_ATOMS: atom_id res chain seq x y z
N MET A 1 6.43 -40.87 20.23
CA MET A 1 5.82 -40.19 21.38
C MET A 1 6.09 -38.72 21.20
N ASP A 2 5.11 -38.06 20.57
CA ASP A 2 5.16 -36.68 20.15
C ASP A 2 4.99 -35.77 21.36
N THR A 3 5.92 -34.82 21.54
CA THR A 3 5.74 -33.72 22.48
C THR A 3 5.49 -32.44 21.69
N ASN A 4 4.27 -31.95 21.87
CA ASN A 4 3.75 -30.69 21.36
C ASN A 4 4.64 -29.51 21.77
N TYR A 5 5.18 -28.81 20.77
CA TYR A 5 5.68 -27.44 20.91
C TYR A 5 4.74 -26.51 20.12
N LEU A 6 3.54 -26.33 20.65
CA LEU A 6 2.68 -25.19 20.31
C LEU A 6 3.11 -24.05 21.23
N GLY A 7 4.19 -23.39 20.83
CA GLY A 7 4.66 -22.15 21.43
C GLY A 7 3.62 -21.06 21.21
N ASP A 8 3.21 -20.48 22.32
CA ASP A 8 2.26 -19.39 22.47
C ASP A 8 2.59 -18.22 21.52
N LEU A 9 1.75 -18.02 20.50
CA LEU A 9 1.80 -16.91 19.54
C LEU A 9 0.71 -15.87 19.81
N THR A 10 0.15 -15.83 21.03
CA THR A 10 -1.04 -15.01 21.34
C THR A 10 -0.76 -13.71 22.10
N SER A 11 0.49 -13.40 22.43
CA SER A 11 0.88 -12.10 22.99
C SER A 11 1.68 -11.30 21.96
N ASP A 12 1.22 -10.08 21.68
CA ASP A 12 1.86 -9.05 20.83
C ASP A 12 1.45 -9.03 19.34
N VAL A 13 0.13 -9.08 19.10
CA VAL A 13 -0.45 -8.40 17.93
C VAL A 13 -0.50 -6.90 18.23
N PHE A 14 0.67 -6.25 18.21
CA PHE A 14 0.74 -4.79 18.21
C PHE A 14 0.39 -4.33 16.79
N PHE A 15 -0.80 -3.75 16.62
CA PHE A 15 -1.21 -3.13 15.37
C PHE A 15 -0.34 -1.89 15.13
N PRO A 16 0.45 -1.78 14.05
CA PRO A 16 0.83 -0.47 13.56
C PRO A 16 -0.46 0.16 13.07
N THR A 17 -0.93 1.14 13.83
CA THR A 17 -1.95 2.07 13.37
C THR A 17 -1.44 2.60 12.03
N LEU A 18 -2.22 2.38 10.97
CA LEU A 18 -2.14 3.24 9.80
C LEU A 18 -2.46 4.65 10.31
N GLN A 19 -1.45 5.37 10.81
CA GLN A 19 -1.55 6.80 10.97
C GLN A 19 -1.72 7.31 9.55
N ALA A 20 -2.96 7.68 9.25
CA ALA A 20 -3.23 8.63 8.19
C ALA A 20 -2.21 9.77 8.36
N PRO A 21 -1.63 10.27 7.26
CA PRO A 21 -0.73 11.41 7.33
C PRO A 21 -1.41 12.49 8.17
N LYS A 22 -0.71 12.98 9.19
CA LYS A 22 -1.09 14.23 9.86
C LYS A 22 -1.06 15.30 8.78
N THR A 23 -2.22 15.60 8.21
CA THR A 23 -2.40 16.77 7.38
C THR A 23 -2.14 17.97 8.28
N SER A 24 -0.94 18.54 8.15
CA SER A 24 -0.67 19.90 8.56
C SER A 24 -1.68 20.80 7.89
N ALA A 25 -2.39 21.59 8.70
CA ALA A 25 -3.14 22.78 8.33
C ALA A 25 -4.13 22.65 7.16
N SER A 26 -5.42 22.57 7.49
CA SER A 26 -6.47 23.05 6.59
C SER A 26 -6.16 24.51 6.18
N PRO A 27 -6.06 24.85 4.88
CA PRO A 27 -6.30 26.21 4.47
C PRO A 27 -7.81 26.45 4.62
N LEU A 28 -8.13 27.37 5.52
CA LEU A 28 -9.43 28.01 5.66
C LEU A 28 -9.85 28.50 4.26
N LEU A 29 -10.99 28.03 3.75
CA LEU A 29 -11.61 28.61 2.57
C LEU A 29 -12.12 30.00 2.95
N ASP A 30 -11.40 31.02 2.49
CA ASP A 30 -11.89 32.39 2.38
C ASP A 30 -13.12 32.39 1.46
N LEU A 31 -14.27 32.73 2.05
CA LEU A 31 -15.47 33.11 1.32
C LEU A 31 -15.32 34.59 0.90
N PRO A 32 -15.53 34.95 -0.37
CA PRO A 32 -15.62 36.35 -0.75
C PRO A 32 -16.86 36.98 -0.10
N SER A 33 -16.61 37.96 0.77
CA SER A 33 -17.61 38.85 1.34
C SER A 33 -17.95 39.93 0.31
N GLU A 34 -19.19 39.93 -0.19
CA GLU A 34 -19.76 41.08 -0.87
C GLU A 34 -20.30 42.08 0.17
N ASP A 35 -19.53 43.16 0.32
CA ASP A 35 -19.98 44.55 0.19
C ASP A 35 -21.20 45.02 1.03
N LEU A 36 -20.92 45.39 2.28
CA LEU A 36 -21.71 46.41 3.00
C LEU A 36 -20.87 47.68 3.13
N GLY A 37 -21.26 48.69 2.36
CA GLY A 37 -20.73 50.04 2.40
C GLY A 37 -21.03 50.81 3.70
N PRO A 38 -20.42 51.98 3.88
CA PRO A 38 -20.03 52.46 5.20
C PRO A 38 -21.03 53.41 5.88
N ALA A 39 -20.79 53.54 7.18
CA ALA A 39 -21.49 54.35 8.16
C ALA A 39 -21.66 55.84 7.79
N SER A 40 -22.77 56.41 8.26
CA SER A 40 -22.85 57.82 8.62
C SER A 40 -23.77 58.02 9.82
N LYS A 41 -23.48 59.13 10.51
CA LYS A 41 -23.69 59.43 11.92
C LYS A 41 -25.08 60.01 12.25
N ASP A 42 -25.29 60.09 13.57
CA ASP A 42 -26.04 61.12 14.32
C ASP A 42 -27.48 60.84 14.80
N GLY A 43 -27.71 61.23 16.07
CA GLY A 43 -29.01 61.56 16.66
C GLY A 43 -29.71 60.39 17.37
N SER A 44 -29.58 60.15 18.68
CA SER A 44 -30.00 60.97 19.83
C SER A 44 -31.54 61.07 20.02
N VAL A 45 -31.97 60.62 21.20
CA VAL A 45 -33.12 61.06 22.02
C VAL A 45 -34.45 60.24 22.00
N ARG A 46 -34.87 59.90 23.25
CA ARG A 46 -36.22 59.61 23.84
C ARG A 46 -36.80 58.20 23.68
N SER A 47 -36.96 57.39 24.73
CA SER A 47 -37.81 57.51 25.94
C SER A 47 -39.32 57.45 25.67
N GLY A 48 -39.99 56.41 26.17
CA GLY A 48 -41.46 56.38 26.26
C GLY A 48 -42.05 55.04 26.70
N SER A 49 -42.26 54.90 28.01
CA SER A 49 -43.11 53.89 28.67
C SER A 49 -44.61 54.11 28.42
N GLY A 50 -45.40 53.06 28.67
CA GLY A 50 -46.85 53.10 28.92
C GLY A 50 -47.66 52.54 27.75
N GLY A 51 -48.73 51.77 27.91
CA GLY A 51 -49.54 51.43 29.07
C GLY A 51 -50.93 51.00 28.55
N SER A 52 -51.35 49.81 28.96
CA SER A 52 -52.70 49.45 29.43
C SER A 52 -53.99 50.01 28.76
N GLY A 53 -54.91 49.07 28.47
CA GLY A 53 -56.34 49.25 28.72
C GLY A 53 -57.23 49.56 27.51
N GLY A 54 -58.35 48.84 27.37
CA GLY A 54 -59.48 49.30 26.55
C GLY A 54 -60.38 48.22 25.97
N SER A 55 -61.42 47.88 26.73
CA SER A 55 -62.57 47.06 26.34
C SER A 55 -63.59 47.90 25.52
N GLY A 56 -64.38 47.26 24.63
CA GLY A 56 -65.51 47.93 23.96
C GLY A 56 -66.24 47.09 22.90
N ASN A 57 -67.48 46.68 23.24
CA ASN A 57 -68.45 45.93 22.42
C ASN A 57 -68.95 46.68 21.17
N SER A 58 -69.37 45.94 20.12
CA SER A 58 -70.80 45.67 19.79
C SER A 58 -71.06 45.32 18.31
N THR A 59 -71.59 44.12 18.10
CA THR A 59 -72.76 43.73 17.27
C THR A 59 -72.89 44.17 15.80
N THR A 60 -72.96 43.21 14.87
CA THR A 60 -74.03 43.11 13.84
C THR A 60 -74.02 41.77 13.06
N ALA A 61 -75.19 41.10 13.09
CA ALA A 61 -75.87 40.30 12.06
C ALA A 61 -75.17 39.20 11.20
N ASN A 62 -75.77 38.00 11.28
CA ASN A 62 -75.79 36.83 10.36
C ASN A 62 -76.09 37.17 8.87
N PRO A 63 -75.89 36.28 7.85
CA PRO A 63 -75.99 34.80 7.93
C PRO A 63 -74.97 33.95 7.12
N CYS A 64 -74.91 32.68 7.52
CA CYS A 64 -74.30 31.51 6.85
C CYS A 64 -74.74 31.40 5.37
N PRO A 65 -73.91 30.88 4.43
CA PRO A 65 -73.84 29.42 4.32
C PRO A 65 -72.55 28.81 3.70
N LYS A 66 -72.48 27.47 3.77
CA LYS A 66 -71.76 26.52 2.90
C LYS A 66 -70.42 25.96 3.40
N SER A 67 -70.53 24.67 3.75
CA SER A 67 -69.46 23.69 3.88
C SER A 67 -68.42 23.77 2.76
N THR A 68 -67.15 23.90 3.12
CA THR A 68 -66.03 23.62 2.22
C THR A 68 -65.12 22.60 2.88
N LYS A 69 -65.09 21.38 2.33
CA LYS A 69 -64.22 20.28 2.75
C LYS A 69 -62.74 20.69 2.61
N PRO A 70 -61.83 20.29 3.51
CA PRO A 70 -60.41 20.51 3.33
C PRO A 70 -59.92 19.68 2.11
N LYS A 71 -59.54 20.38 1.05
CA LYS A 71 -59.01 19.78 -0.19
C LYS A 71 -57.54 19.41 0.05
N ARG A 72 -57.27 18.10 0.08
CA ARG A 72 -55.95 17.44 0.09
C ARG A 72 -54.87 18.24 -0.68
N VAL A 73 -53.91 18.79 0.04
CA VAL A 73 -52.57 19.11 -0.48
C VAL A 73 -51.70 17.86 -0.27
N ARG A 74 -51.79 16.89 -1.18
CA ARG A 74 -51.01 15.62 -1.13
C ARG A 74 -50.43 15.18 -2.49
N LYS A 75 -50.52 16.02 -3.53
CA LYS A 75 -50.01 15.68 -4.86
C LYS A 75 -48.51 16.00 -5.07
N PRO A 76 -47.99 17.18 -4.72
CA PRO A 76 -46.61 17.53 -5.12
C PRO A 76 -45.51 16.74 -4.40
N GLN A 77 -45.80 16.10 -3.26
CA GLN A 77 -44.86 15.20 -2.60
C GLN A 77 -44.84 13.80 -3.21
N LYS A 78 -45.96 13.32 -3.76
CA LYS A 78 -46.03 11.99 -4.39
C LYS A 78 -45.28 11.97 -5.71
N ASP A 79 -45.36 13.06 -6.48
CA ASP A 79 -44.68 13.18 -7.77
C ASP A 79 -43.15 13.25 -7.57
N ARG A 80 -42.68 13.99 -6.55
CA ARG A 80 -41.25 14.00 -6.16
C ARG A 80 -40.76 12.64 -5.66
N LEU A 81 -41.60 11.89 -4.95
CA LEU A 81 -41.22 10.58 -4.45
C LEU A 81 -41.06 9.57 -5.59
N MET A 82 -41.97 9.60 -6.58
CA MET A 82 -41.83 8.80 -7.79
C MET A 82 -40.60 9.18 -8.62
N GLU A 83 -40.27 10.48 -8.75
CA GLU A 83 -39.06 10.92 -9.45
C GLU A 83 -37.77 10.43 -8.77
N VAL A 84 -37.75 10.43 -7.44
CA VAL A 84 -36.62 9.88 -6.66
C VAL A 84 -36.54 8.37 -6.78
N GLU A 85 -37.66 7.65 -6.70
CA GLU A 85 -37.71 6.19 -6.90
C GLU A 85 -37.25 5.79 -8.31
N GLU A 86 -37.62 6.57 -9.33
CA GLU A 86 -37.19 6.35 -10.71
C GLU A 86 -35.68 6.61 -10.89
N ARG A 87 -35.13 7.66 -10.26
CA ARG A 87 -33.68 7.91 -10.22
C ARG A 87 -32.92 6.79 -9.52
N VAL A 88 -33.42 6.31 -8.39
CA VAL A 88 -32.79 5.19 -7.66
C VAL A 88 -32.83 3.92 -8.50
N ALA A 89 -33.95 3.63 -9.16
CA ALA A 89 -34.07 2.48 -10.06
C ALA A 89 -33.15 2.60 -11.29
N SER A 90 -32.93 3.82 -11.80
CA SER A 90 -31.98 4.08 -12.88
C SER A 90 -30.54 3.83 -12.45
N LEU A 91 -30.14 4.38 -11.31
CA LEU A 91 -28.79 4.20 -10.76
C LEU A 91 -28.52 2.73 -10.41
N GLN A 92 -29.50 2.00 -9.87
CA GLN A 92 -29.36 0.57 -9.62
C GLN A 92 -29.20 -0.25 -10.92
N ARG A 93 -29.82 0.18 -12.02
CA ARG A 93 -29.62 -0.45 -13.34
C ARG A 93 -28.23 -0.17 -13.89
N GLU A 94 -27.74 1.06 -13.76
CA GLU A 94 -26.37 1.43 -14.16
C GLU A 94 -25.31 0.70 -13.33
N LEU A 95 -25.53 0.54 -12.03
CA LEU A 95 -24.61 -0.16 -11.14
C LEU A 95 -24.54 -1.65 -11.50
N LYS A 96 -25.69 -2.30 -11.73
CA LYS A 96 -25.74 -3.69 -12.23
C LYS A 96 -25.09 -3.86 -13.61
N ALA A 97 -25.29 -2.89 -14.51
CA ALA A 97 -24.64 -2.92 -15.82
C ALA A 97 -23.11 -2.74 -15.70
N GLY A 98 -22.65 -1.90 -14.76
CA GLY A 98 -21.23 -1.74 -14.42
C GLY A 98 -20.61 -3.00 -13.83
N GLU A 99 -21.30 -3.66 -12.90
CA GLU A 99 -20.86 -4.94 -12.31
C GLU A 99 -20.76 -6.05 -13.37
N GLN A 100 -21.75 -6.15 -14.28
CA GLN A 100 -21.72 -7.10 -15.39
C GLN A 100 -20.53 -6.84 -16.32
N LYS A 101 -20.28 -5.57 -16.66
CA LYS A 101 -19.13 -5.18 -17.51
C LYS A 101 -17.79 -5.45 -16.84
N GLN A 102 -17.70 -5.29 -15.51
CA GLN A 102 -16.50 -5.63 -14.74
C GLN A 102 -16.28 -7.15 -14.70
N GLN A 103 -17.35 -7.93 -14.55
CA GLN A 103 -17.28 -9.40 -14.58
C GLN A 103 -16.90 -9.93 -15.96
N GLU A 104 -17.39 -9.31 -17.03
CA GLU A 104 -17.01 -9.60 -18.42
C GLU A 104 -15.53 -9.30 -18.68
N LEU A 105 -15.01 -8.16 -18.20
CA LEU A 105 -13.59 -7.82 -18.29
C LEU A 105 -12.70 -8.81 -17.54
N LEU A 106 -13.11 -9.26 -16.36
CA LEU A 106 -12.38 -10.29 -15.60
C LEU A 106 -12.36 -11.64 -16.32
N LEU A 107 -13.46 -12.04 -16.94
CA LEU A 107 -13.54 -13.25 -17.78
C LEU A 107 -12.65 -13.14 -19.02
N GLN A 108 -12.64 -11.98 -19.67
CA GLN A 108 -11.80 -11.71 -20.83
C GLN A 108 -10.31 -11.72 -20.45
N GLN A 109 -9.96 -11.18 -19.28
CA GLN A 109 -8.60 -11.23 -18.74
C GLN A 109 -8.19 -12.67 -18.39
N ALA A 110 -9.08 -13.46 -17.79
CA ALA A 110 -8.82 -14.87 -17.49
C ALA A 110 -8.65 -15.71 -18.78
N GLN A 111 -9.43 -15.42 -19.83
CA GLN A 111 -9.26 -16.05 -21.14
C GLN A 111 -7.90 -15.70 -21.76
N LEU A 112 -7.49 -14.44 -21.73
CA LEU A 112 -6.18 -14.00 -22.22
C LEU A 112 -5.01 -14.62 -21.42
N GLN A 113 -5.18 -14.82 -20.11
CA GLN A 113 -4.18 -15.51 -19.29
C GLN A 113 -4.12 -17.02 -19.58
N SER A 114 -5.26 -17.64 -19.94
CA SER A 114 -5.30 -19.06 -20.32
C SER A 114 -4.70 -19.35 -21.70
N SER A 115 -4.77 -18.39 -22.63
CA SER A 115 -4.16 -18.51 -23.96
C SER A 115 -2.69 -18.07 -23.99
N ALA A 116 -2.26 -17.27 -23.01
CA ALA A 116 -0.87 -16.86 -22.81
C ALA A 116 -0.14 -17.75 -21.80
N LYS A 117 -0.27 -19.09 -21.88
CA LYS A 117 0.72 -20.00 -21.27
C LYS A 117 1.98 -19.95 -22.13
N PRO A 118 3.07 -19.27 -21.72
CA PRO A 118 4.33 -19.42 -22.41
C PRO A 118 4.90 -20.78 -22.01
N ALA A 119 5.55 -21.44 -22.95
CA ALA A 119 6.43 -22.57 -22.69
C ALA A 119 7.60 -22.12 -21.80
N LEU A 120 7.39 -22.09 -20.49
CA LEU A 120 8.34 -21.63 -19.47
C LEU A 120 8.68 -22.74 -18.46
N ASP A 121 8.52 -24.00 -18.86
CA ASP A 121 8.80 -25.20 -18.04
C ASP A 121 9.90 -26.10 -18.62
N LYS A 122 10.74 -25.57 -19.51
CA LYS A 122 11.92 -26.33 -19.97
C LYS A 122 13.16 -25.46 -19.89
N ASP A 123 14.14 -26.02 -19.20
CA ASP A 123 15.54 -25.58 -19.05
C ASP A 123 15.79 -24.65 -17.85
N GLU A 124 16.06 -25.22 -16.68
CA GLU A 124 17.43 -25.44 -16.20
C GLU A 124 17.45 -26.05 -14.77
N GLU A 125 18.17 -27.16 -14.65
CA GLU A 125 18.60 -27.78 -13.39
C GLU A 125 19.62 -26.87 -12.68
N GLY A 126 19.17 -26.18 -11.63
CA GLY A 126 19.99 -25.62 -10.57
C GLY A 126 19.14 -25.53 -9.30
N PRO A 127 19.66 -25.80 -8.09
CA PRO A 127 18.85 -25.98 -6.90
C PRO A 127 18.47 -24.62 -6.31
N VAL A 128 17.60 -23.87 -6.99
CA VAL A 128 16.83 -22.81 -6.36
C VAL A 128 15.39 -23.00 -6.80
N ALA A 129 14.69 -23.86 -6.06
CA ALA A 129 13.26 -24.07 -6.25
C ALA A 129 12.53 -22.71 -6.19
N PRO A 130 11.73 -22.36 -7.21
CA PRO A 130 10.95 -21.13 -7.18
C PRO A 130 9.90 -21.26 -6.08
N GLY A 131 10.10 -20.58 -4.95
CA GLY A 131 9.12 -20.50 -3.85
C GLY A 131 9.28 -21.51 -2.71
N GLY A 132 10.42 -22.20 -2.61
CA GLY A 132 10.75 -22.99 -1.42
C GLY A 132 11.17 -22.12 -0.24
N MET A 133 10.62 -22.38 0.96
CA MET A 133 11.18 -21.85 2.21
C MET A 133 12.66 -22.27 2.32
N PRO A 134 13.60 -21.35 2.61
CA PRO A 134 15.00 -21.71 2.77
C PRO A 134 15.16 -22.74 3.89
N ASN A 135 16.03 -23.74 3.75
CA ASN A 135 16.24 -24.75 4.78
C ASN A 135 16.83 -24.07 6.04
N PRO A 136 16.19 -24.14 7.22
CA PRO A 136 16.67 -23.47 8.44
C PRO A 136 18.02 -24.01 8.93
N ASP A 137 18.37 -25.26 8.60
CA ASP A 137 19.64 -25.90 8.93
C ASP A 137 20.72 -25.72 7.86
N GLU A 138 20.45 -24.96 6.81
CA GLU A 138 21.46 -24.64 5.79
C GLU A 138 22.60 -23.84 6.42
N MET A 139 23.83 -24.32 6.23
CA MET A 139 25.05 -23.63 6.65
C MET A 139 25.48 -22.62 5.59
N LEU A 140 25.66 -21.38 6.00
CA LEU A 140 26.02 -20.24 5.15
C LEU A 140 27.31 -19.60 5.67
N TYR A 141 28.09 -19.02 4.77
CA TYR A 141 29.32 -18.32 5.12
C TYR A 141 29.08 -16.82 4.93
N LEU A 142 28.93 -16.08 6.03
CA LEU A 142 28.42 -14.70 6.05
C LEU A 142 29.30 -13.79 6.89
N LEU A 143 29.25 -12.47 6.66
CA LEU A 143 29.84 -11.47 7.55
C LEU A 143 28.97 -11.31 8.80
N ASP A 144 29.64 -11.20 9.94
CA ASP A 144 29.04 -10.76 11.20
C ASP A 144 29.07 -9.23 11.35
N VAL A 145 28.55 -8.73 12.49
CA VAL A 145 28.59 -7.31 12.86
C VAL A 145 30.00 -6.75 13.06
N ASP A 146 30.99 -7.62 13.30
CA ASP A 146 32.39 -7.26 13.50
C ASP A 146 33.18 -7.27 12.18
N GLY A 147 32.54 -7.59 11.05
CA GLY A 147 33.18 -7.70 9.73
C GLY A 147 33.92 -9.01 9.48
N ASN A 148 33.78 -10.00 10.35
CA ASN A 148 34.42 -11.31 10.21
C ASN A 148 33.52 -12.30 9.49
N MET A 149 34.12 -13.10 8.60
CA MET A 149 33.42 -14.20 7.95
C MET A 149 33.21 -15.36 8.94
N ARG A 150 31.96 -15.78 9.14
CA ARG A 150 31.61 -16.93 9.99
C ARG A 150 30.65 -17.88 9.28
N HIS A 151 30.72 -19.14 9.68
CA HIS A 151 29.70 -20.13 9.34
C HIS A 151 28.49 -19.94 10.26
N MET A 152 27.35 -19.59 9.68
CA MET A 152 26.08 -19.37 10.37
C MET A 152 25.02 -20.27 9.77
N LYS A 153 24.11 -20.81 10.59
CA LYS A 153 22.91 -21.44 10.07
C LYS A 153 21.93 -20.39 9.59
N ALA A 154 21.07 -20.75 8.63
CA ALA A 154 19.98 -19.88 8.20
C ALA A 154 19.10 -19.44 9.39
N ILE A 155 18.86 -20.33 10.37
CA ILE A 155 18.11 -19.99 11.58
C ILE A 155 18.78 -18.89 12.43
N ASP A 156 20.11 -18.78 12.41
CA ASP A 156 20.82 -17.74 13.16
C ASP A 156 20.52 -16.35 12.57
N ILE A 157 20.45 -16.24 11.24
CA ILE A 157 20.07 -15.02 10.52
C ILE A 157 18.63 -14.62 10.87
N VAL A 158 17.73 -15.61 10.92
CA VAL A 158 16.33 -15.41 11.31
C VAL A 158 16.24 -14.83 12.72
N ASN A 159 17.11 -15.26 13.62
CA ASN A 159 17.12 -14.87 15.02
C ASN A 159 17.83 -13.55 15.33
N LEU A 160 18.60 -12.98 14.39
CA LEU A 160 19.14 -11.63 14.55
C LEU A 160 18.02 -10.63 14.87
N SER A 161 18.26 -9.69 15.77
CA SER A 161 17.38 -8.55 15.95
C SER A 161 17.34 -7.66 14.70
N THR A 162 16.34 -6.78 14.59
CA THR A 162 16.28 -5.78 13.51
C THR A 162 17.54 -4.91 13.52
N ALA A 163 18.01 -4.48 14.70
CA ALA A 163 19.22 -3.67 14.85
C ALA A 163 20.50 -4.41 14.41
N GLU A 164 20.68 -5.67 14.82
CA GLU A 164 21.81 -6.48 14.37
C GLU A 164 21.77 -6.73 12.86
N SER A 165 20.57 -6.94 12.30
CA SER A 165 20.42 -7.14 10.86
C SER A 165 20.79 -5.89 10.06
N ILE A 166 20.47 -4.69 10.57
CA ILE A 166 20.89 -3.41 9.99
C ILE A 166 22.42 -3.29 10.07
N ALA A 167 23.01 -3.51 11.24
CA ALA A 167 24.46 -3.43 11.41
C ALA A 167 25.22 -4.40 10.49
N VAL A 168 24.78 -5.66 10.38
CA VAL A 168 25.35 -6.63 9.43
C VAL A 168 25.21 -6.12 7.99
N HIS A 169 24.05 -5.60 7.61
CA HIS A 169 23.83 -5.07 6.25
C HIS A 169 24.77 -3.89 5.94
N GLU A 170 24.95 -2.96 6.88
CA GLU A 170 25.86 -1.83 6.74
C GLU A 170 27.32 -2.30 6.56
N VAL A 171 27.76 -3.26 7.37
CA VAL A 171 29.09 -3.89 7.24
C VAL A 171 29.27 -4.53 5.85
N TYR A 172 28.23 -5.20 5.32
CA TYR A 172 28.24 -5.72 3.96
C TYR A 172 28.36 -4.62 2.92
N MET A 173 27.60 -3.53 3.03
CA MET A 173 27.63 -2.42 2.08
C MET A 173 28.98 -1.72 2.10
N ASP A 174 29.56 -1.47 3.27
CA ASP A 174 30.87 -0.85 3.42
C ASP A 174 31.99 -1.74 2.87
N THR A 175 31.90 -3.05 3.11
CA THR A 175 32.86 -4.01 2.56
C THR A 175 32.78 -4.05 1.03
N LEU A 176 31.57 -4.16 0.46
CA LEU A 176 31.35 -4.12 -0.98
C LEU A 176 31.83 -2.81 -1.60
N ALA A 177 31.51 -1.67 -0.99
CA ALA A 177 31.95 -0.35 -1.46
C ALA A 177 33.48 -0.25 -1.50
N ASN A 178 34.16 -0.69 -0.44
CA ASN A 178 35.62 -0.71 -0.37
C ASN A 178 36.24 -1.63 -1.43
N MET A 179 35.66 -2.81 -1.66
CA MET A 179 36.14 -3.74 -2.67
C MET A 179 35.93 -3.20 -4.09
N LEU A 180 34.76 -2.59 -4.37
CA LEU A 180 34.47 -1.94 -5.66
C LEU A 180 35.44 -0.77 -5.92
N ALA A 181 35.75 0.04 -4.90
CA ALA A 181 36.69 1.16 -5.03
C ALA A 181 38.14 0.71 -5.28
N ARG A 182 38.54 -0.46 -4.75
CA ARG A 182 39.89 -1.03 -4.90
C ARG A 182 39.98 -2.10 -5.99
N ARG A 183 38.95 -2.21 -6.83
CA ARG A 183 38.87 -3.15 -7.94
C ARG A 183 39.99 -2.85 -8.94
N GLN A 184 40.83 -3.84 -9.19
CA GLN A 184 41.98 -3.74 -10.12
C GLN A 184 41.97 -4.91 -11.12
N ASP A 185 41.59 -6.12 -10.68
CA ASP A 185 41.67 -7.36 -11.46
C ASP A 185 40.41 -8.24 -11.33
N GLU A 186 40.23 -9.18 -12.27
CA GLU A 186 39.08 -10.10 -12.35
C GLU A 186 38.94 -11.04 -11.13
N SER A 187 40.03 -11.36 -10.43
CA SER A 187 39.96 -12.18 -9.21
C SER A 187 39.11 -11.50 -8.11
N LYS A 188 39.16 -10.17 -8.03
CA LYS A 188 38.35 -9.41 -7.06
C LYS A 188 36.87 -9.42 -7.45
N ASP A 189 36.56 -9.53 -8.75
CA ASP A 189 35.18 -9.57 -9.24
C ASP A 189 34.45 -10.83 -8.73
N THR A 190 35.14 -11.96 -8.74
CA THR A 190 34.58 -13.22 -8.23
C THR A 190 34.26 -13.11 -6.74
N GLU A 191 35.16 -12.49 -5.97
CA GLU A 191 34.96 -12.30 -4.53
C GLU A 191 33.82 -11.31 -4.24
N ILE A 192 33.75 -10.20 -4.97
CA ILE A 192 32.67 -9.21 -4.86
C ILE A 192 31.31 -9.86 -5.17
N LEU A 193 31.23 -10.66 -6.25
CA LEU A 193 30.00 -11.34 -6.64
C LEU A 193 29.58 -12.39 -5.61
N ARG A 194 30.54 -13.14 -5.05
CA ARG A 194 30.28 -14.08 -3.96
C ARG A 194 29.72 -13.37 -2.72
N LEU A 195 30.28 -12.21 -2.37
CA LEU A 195 29.81 -11.40 -1.25
C LEU A 195 28.41 -10.81 -1.49
N THR A 196 28.15 -10.40 -2.74
CA THR A 196 26.84 -9.94 -3.21
C THR A 196 25.79 -11.03 -3.06
N GLU A 197 26.10 -12.26 -3.46
CA GLU A 197 25.20 -13.41 -3.32
C GLU A 197 24.88 -13.70 -1.85
N GLN A 198 25.88 -13.61 -0.97
CA GLN A 198 25.72 -13.83 0.46
C GLN A 198 24.77 -12.82 1.11
N VAL A 199 24.94 -11.53 0.86
CA VAL A 199 24.04 -10.51 1.42
C VAL A 199 22.63 -10.64 0.85
N CYS A 200 22.48 -10.94 -0.45
CA CYS A 200 21.18 -11.22 -1.05
C CYS A 200 20.50 -12.42 -0.40
N LYS A 201 21.24 -13.50 -0.14
CA LYS A 201 20.72 -14.72 0.49
C LYS A 201 20.33 -14.49 1.94
N ALA A 202 21.14 -13.79 2.72
CA ALA A 202 20.82 -13.41 4.10
C ALA A 202 19.55 -12.56 4.16
N THR A 203 19.44 -11.57 3.26
CA THR A 203 18.26 -10.70 3.12
C THR A 203 17.01 -11.51 2.72
N TYR A 204 17.15 -12.45 1.78
CA TYR A 204 16.06 -13.34 1.37
C TYR A 204 15.56 -14.21 2.54
N ILE A 205 16.46 -14.88 3.26
CA ILE A 205 16.12 -15.72 4.42
C ILE A 205 15.40 -14.89 5.47
N LYS A 206 15.91 -13.70 5.78
CA LYS A 206 15.27 -12.78 6.72
C LYS A 206 13.88 -12.37 6.26
N GLY A 207 13.73 -12.00 4.99
CA GLY A 207 12.45 -11.58 4.41
C GLY A 207 11.40 -12.69 4.39
N VAL A 208 11.80 -13.94 4.16
CA VAL A 208 10.87 -15.09 4.15
C VAL A 208 10.41 -15.45 5.57
N TYR A 209 11.33 -15.53 6.53
CA TYR A 209 11.01 -15.98 7.90
C TYR A 209 10.52 -14.87 8.83
N ARG A 210 10.97 -13.63 8.63
CA ARG A 210 10.65 -12.46 9.47
C ARG A 210 10.31 -11.24 8.59
N PRO A 211 9.22 -11.31 7.80
CA PRO A 211 8.84 -10.23 6.87
C PRO A 211 8.62 -8.88 7.56
N GLN A 212 8.13 -8.87 8.80
CA GLN A 212 7.96 -7.64 9.57
C GLN A 212 9.30 -6.97 9.90
N SER A 213 10.27 -7.74 10.40
CA SER A 213 11.62 -7.22 10.66
C SER A 213 12.28 -6.73 9.37
N MET A 214 12.14 -7.47 8.26
CA MET A 214 12.67 -7.02 6.97
C MET A 214 12.05 -5.68 6.51
N ARG A 215 10.74 -5.48 6.73
CA ARG A 215 10.09 -4.18 6.47
C ARG A 215 10.70 -3.07 7.32
N GLU A 216 10.93 -3.31 8.60
CA GLU A 216 11.58 -2.33 9.49
C GLU A 216 12.99 -1.99 9.02
N ILE A 217 13.78 -2.97 8.57
CA ILE A 217 15.11 -2.73 7.97
C ILE A 217 14.98 -1.85 6.71
N ILE A 218 13.97 -2.09 5.87
CA ILE A 218 13.70 -1.30 4.66
C ILE A 218 13.30 0.14 4.98
N THR A 219 12.53 0.36 6.04
CA THR A 219 12.07 1.69 6.44
C THR A 219 13.11 2.46 7.25
N HIS A 220 13.88 1.78 8.11
CA HIS A 220 14.80 2.41 9.08
C HIS A 220 15.74 3.43 8.44
N ASN A 221 16.34 3.08 7.30
CA ASN A 221 17.32 3.96 6.65
C ASN A 221 16.67 5.01 5.71
N ARG A 222 15.35 4.93 5.51
CA ARG A 222 14.59 5.85 4.64
C ARG A 222 13.82 6.92 5.38
N ASP A 223 13.65 6.77 6.69
CA ASP A 223 12.93 7.74 7.51
C ASP A 223 13.61 9.14 7.50
N GLY A 224 14.88 9.22 7.09
CA GLY A 224 15.60 10.48 6.87
C GLY A 224 15.45 11.11 5.48
N LEU A 225 14.85 10.41 4.50
CA LEU A 225 14.72 10.92 3.13
C LEU A 225 13.29 11.37 2.84
N ASP A 226 13.15 12.64 2.45
CA ASP A 226 11.92 13.14 1.84
C ASP A 226 11.70 12.53 0.44
N ASP A 227 10.54 12.79 -0.16
CA ASP A 227 10.23 12.24 -1.49
C ASP A 227 11.25 12.68 -2.56
N LYS A 228 11.77 13.91 -2.44
CA LYS A 228 12.83 14.41 -3.33
C LYS A 228 14.14 13.65 -3.13
N GLY A 229 14.53 13.38 -1.88
CA GLY A 229 15.72 12.59 -1.54
C GLY A 229 15.63 11.16 -2.07
N LYS A 230 14.45 10.54 -2.02
CA LYS A 230 14.22 9.21 -2.62
C LYS A 230 14.39 9.23 -4.13
N VAL A 231 13.80 10.22 -4.82
CA VAL A 231 13.96 10.39 -6.28
C VAL A 231 15.44 10.57 -6.64
N GLN A 232 16.16 11.44 -5.92
CA GLN A 232 17.58 11.68 -6.16
C GLN A 232 18.44 10.44 -5.93
N LEU A 233 18.15 9.67 -4.87
CA LEU A 233 18.80 8.39 -4.60
C LEU A 233 18.62 7.45 -5.79
N TRP A 234 17.38 7.21 -6.23
CA TRP A 234 17.12 6.28 -7.33
C TRP A 234 17.68 6.75 -8.67
N SER A 235 17.61 8.05 -8.98
CA SER A 235 18.27 8.60 -10.18
C SER A 235 19.79 8.49 -10.12
N LYS A 236 20.41 8.59 -8.94
CA LYS A 236 21.84 8.32 -8.76
C LYS A 236 22.14 6.84 -9.01
N THR A 237 21.39 5.94 -8.38
CA THR A 237 21.54 4.49 -8.55
C THR A 237 21.39 4.08 -10.01
N LEU A 238 20.35 4.55 -10.72
CA LEU A 238 20.12 4.23 -12.14
C LEU A 238 21.28 4.67 -13.03
N ARG A 239 21.83 5.88 -12.79
CA ARG A 239 23.02 6.36 -13.50
C ARG A 239 24.25 5.48 -13.23
N ALA A 240 24.46 5.06 -11.99
CA ALA A 240 25.57 4.19 -11.63
C ALA A 240 25.45 2.78 -12.25
N LEU A 241 24.23 2.27 -12.40
CA LEU A 241 24.01 0.98 -13.07
C LEU A 241 24.29 1.01 -14.57
N ASN A 242 24.15 2.19 -15.19
CA ASN A 242 24.39 2.42 -16.61
C ASN A 242 23.72 1.32 -17.48
N LEU A 243 22.41 1.14 -17.26
CA LEU A 243 21.64 0.10 -17.94
C LEU A 243 21.57 0.36 -19.44
N SER A 244 21.76 -0.68 -20.25
CA SER A 244 21.54 -0.61 -21.69
C SER A 244 20.06 -0.42 -22.02
N LYS A 245 19.74 0.07 -23.23
CA LYS A 245 18.35 0.21 -23.69
C LYS A 245 17.56 -1.10 -23.57
N GLN A 246 18.18 -2.22 -23.92
CA GLN A 246 17.56 -3.55 -23.81
C GLN A 246 17.30 -3.94 -22.35
N GLN A 247 18.25 -3.64 -21.45
CA GLN A 247 18.05 -3.88 -20.01
C GLN A 247 16.91 -3.03 -19.45
N ILE A 248 16.82 -1.76 -19.86
CA ILE A 248 15.73 -0.85 -19.48
C ILE A 248 14.38 -1.40 -19.94
N GLU A 249 14.26 -1.76 -21.22
CA GLU A 249 13.02 -2.34 -21.76
C GLU A 249 12.62 -3.63 -21.03
N ARG A 250 13.59 -4.50 -20.72
CA ARG A 250 13.36 -5.74 -19.98
C ARG A 250 12.92 -5.48 -18.54
N ALA A 251 13.55 -4.53 -17.85
CA ALA A 251 13.17 -4.12 -16.50
C ALA A 251 11.74 -3.57 -16.44
N LEU A 252 11.38 -2.69 -17.39
CA LEU A 252 10.03 -2.13 -17.50
C LEU A 252 9.00 -3.20 -17.88
N HIS A 253 9.38 -4.18 -18.71
CA HIS A 253 8.52 -5.33 -18.99
C HIS A 253 8.18 -6.12 -17.72
N PHE A 254 9.16 -6.45 -16.87
CA PHE A 254 8.88 -7.14 -15.60
C PHE A 254 8.03 -6.30 -14.65
N ARG A 255 8.28 -4.99 -14.61
CA ARG A 255 7.44 -4.06 -13.85
C ARG A 255 5.98 -4.12 -14.29
N ARG A 256 5.70 -4.11 -15.60
CA ARG A 256 4.33 -4.22 -16.14
C ARG A 256 3.66 -5.56 -15.82
N LEU A 257 4.41 -6.65 -15.72
CA LEU A 257 3.88 -7.95 -15.28
C LEU A 257 3.62 -8.02 -13.77
N PHE A 258 4.46 -7.36 -12.97
CA PHE A 258 4.37 -7.33 -11.51
C PHE A 258 3.15 -6.54 -11.02
N LEU A 259 2.93 -5.34 -11.55
CA LEU A 259 1.98 -4.38 -11.01
C LEU A 259 0.52 -4.86 -10.93
N PRO A 260 -0.05 -5.56 -11.93
CA PRO A 260 -1.42 -6.07 -11.84
C PRO A 260 -1.61 -7.06 -10.69
N THR A 261 -0.65 -7.97 -10.51
CA THR A 261 -0.66 -8.96 -9.42
C THR A 261 -0.55 -8.28 -8.07
N GLN A 262 0.37 -7.30 -7.95
CA GLN A 262 0.55 -6.52 -6.73
C GLN A 262 -0.72 -5.77 -6.33
N ARG A 263 -1.37 -5.12 -7.30
CA ARG A 263 -2.64 -4.43 -7.08
C ARG A 263 -3.71 -5.38 -6.55
N GLN A 264 -3.88 -6.54 -7.18
CA GLN A 264 -4.89 -7.51 -6.77
C GLN A 264 -4.67 -7.94 -5.32
N LEU A 265 -3.41 -8.23 -4.94
CA LEU A 265 -3.06 -8.60 -3.57
C LEU A 265 -3.38 -7.48 -2.57
N LEU A 266 -3.07 -6.22 -2.91
CA LEU A 266 -3.40 -5.06 -2.08
C LEU A 266 -4.91 -4.86 -1.91
N GLN A 267 -5.70 -5.04 -2.97
CA GLN A 267 -7.16 -4.96 -2.92
C GLN A 267 -7.75 -6.06 -2.05
N THR A 268 -7.30 -7.31 -2.22
CA THR A 268 -7.71 -8.43 -1.36
C THR A 268 -7.37 -8.15 0.11
N ARG A 269 -6.17 -7.63 0.39
CA ARG A 269 -5.75 -7.26 1.74
C ARG A 269 -6.66 -6.21 2.36
N GLN A 270 -6.96 -5.15 1.61
CA GLN A 270 -7.86 -4.09 2.06
C GLN A 270 -9.24 -4.65 2.41
N GLN A 271 -9.80 -5.51 1.55
CA GLN A 271 -11.10 -6.14 1.80
C GLN A 271 -11.07 -7.03 3.05
N LEU A 272 -10.02 -7.84 3.22
CA LEU A 272 -9.86 -8.70 4.41
C LEU A 272 -9.79 -7.86 5.70
N LEU A 273 -9.07 -6.74 5.68
CA LEU A 273 -8.98 -5.83 6.83
C LEU A 273 -10.32 -5.17 7.16
N ILE A 274 -11.09 -4.75 6.15
CA ILE A 274 -12.44 -4.21 6.33
C ILE A 274 -13.34 -5.28 6.97
N ASN A 275 -13.40 -6.48 6.39
CA ASN A 275 -14.23 -7.58 6.89
C ASN A 275 -13.85 -7.99 8.32
N LEU A 276 -12.56 -7.98 8.65
CA LEU A 276 -12.06 -8.31 9.98
C LEU A 276 -12.48 -7.25 11.01
N LYS A 277 -12.38 -5.97 10.66
CA LYS A 277 -12.85 -4.85 11.51
C LYS A 277 -14.36 -4.92 11.73
N GLU A 278 -15.14 -5.17 10.68
CA GLU A 278 -16.59 -5.33 10.77
C GLU A 278 -16.99 -6.53 11.66
N SER A 279 -16.29 -7.65 11.53
CA SER A 279 -16.53 -8.85 12.33
C SER A 279 -16.16 -8.66 13.81
N GLN A 280 -15.10 -7.90 14.12
CA GLN A 280 -14.76 -7.51 15.49
C GLN A 280 -15.85 -6.63 16.12
N HIS A 281 -16.37 -5.66 15.36
CA HIS A 281 -17.46 -4.81 15.84
C HIS A 281 -18.75 -5.60 16.08
N ALA A 282 -19.05 -6.60 15.24
CA ALA A 282 -20.20 -7.49 15.42
C ALA A 282 -20.05 -8.40 16.65
N ALA A 283 -18.83 -8.85 16.97
CA ALA A 283 -18.55 -9.70 18.12
C ALA A 283 -18.70 -9.01 19.47
N CYS A 284 -18.46 -7.70 19.52
CA CYS A 284 -18.65 -6.92 20.75
C CYS A 284 -20.12 -6.70 21.12
N ARG A 285 -21.09 -7.11 20.28
CA ARG A 285 -22.52 -6.77 20.46
C ARG A 285 -23.42 -7.94 20.84
N CYS A 286 -23.03 -9.19 20.58
CA CYS A 286 -23.89 -10.36 20.82
C CYS A 286 -23.10 -11.57 21.32
N ASP A 287 -23.35 -12.03 22.54
CA ASP A 287 -22.70 -13.22 23.12
C ASP A 287 -23.12 -14.55 22.45
N SER A 288 -24.33 -14.63 21.88
CA SER A 288 -24.87 -15.90 21.39
C SER A 288 -24.20 -16.45 20.13
N ASP A 289 -23.40 -15.65 19.41
CA ASP A 289 -22.70 -16.05 18.18
C ASP A 289 -21.16 -15.90 18.26
N LEU A 290 -20.63 -15.70 19.48
CA LEU A 290 -19.20 -15.44 19.71
C LEU A 290 -18.28 -16.52 19.10
N MET A 291 -18.65 -17.80 19.20
CA MET A 291 -17.85 -18.90 18.63
C MET A 291 -17.80 -18.87 17.10
N LYS A 292 -18.94 -18.55 16.43
CA LYS A 292 -18.98 -18.43 14.97
C LYS A 292 -18.15 -17.25 14.50
N GLN A 293 -18.28 -16.10 15.16
CA GLN A 293 -17.50 -14.90 14.84
C GLN A 293 -16.01 -15.09 15.09
N THR A 294 -15.63 -15.77 16.19
CA THR A 294 -14.24 -16.12 16.47
C THR A 294 -13.66 -17.02 15.37
N SER A 295 -14.43 -18.02 14.92
CA SER A 295 -14.00 -18.90 13.82
C SER A 295 -13.83 -18.16 12.49
N ALA A 296 -14.71 -17.21 12.19
CA ALA A 296 -14.64 -16.36 11.02
C ALA A 296 -13.42 -15.43 11.07
N CYS A 297 -13.15 -14.81 12.22
CA CYS A 297 -11.95 -13.99 12.43
C CYS A 297 -10.68 -14.81 12.23
N ARG A 298 -10.59 -16.03 12.79
CA ARG A 298 -9.43 -16.93 12.58
C ARG A 298 -9.27 -17.32 11.11
N LYS A 299 -10.36 -17.51 10.36
CA LYS A 299 -10.30 -17.76 8.92
C LYS A 299 -9.73 -16.55 8.18
N MET A 300 -10.23 -15.34 8.44
CA MET A 300 -9.74 -14.11 7.80
C MET A 300 -8.28 -13.81 8.15
N MET A 301 -7.85 -14.07 9.39
CA MET A 301 -6.43 -13.93 9.77
C MET A 301 -5.52 -14.88 8.98
N ARG A 302 -5.95 -16.13 8.75
CA ARG A 302 -5.21 -17.08 7.91
C ARG A 302 -5.15 -16.63 6.45
N GLU A 303 -6.26 -16.13 5.90
CA GLU A 303 -6.29 -15.59 4.53
C GLU A 303 -5.39 -14.35 4.39
N LEU A 304 -5.35 -13.48 5.40
CA LEU A 304 -4.44 -12.34 5.44
C LEU A 304 -2.98 -12.77 5.48
N GLN A 305 -2.65 -13.79 6.28
CA GLN A 305 -1.29 -14.35 6.32
C GLN A 305 -0.89 -14.96 4.97
N GLN A 306 -1.79 -15.70 4.31
CA GLN A 306 -1.55 -16.22 2.97
C GLN A 306 -1.38 -15.11 1.93
N ASN A 307 -2.18 -14.04 2.00
CA ASN A 307 -2.06 -12.87 1.13
C ASN A 307 -0.70 -12.16 1.31
N LEU A 308 -0.23 -11.99 2.55
CA LEU A 308 1.09 -11.42 2.83
C LEU A 308 2.23 -12.31 2.31
N HIS A 309 2.09 -13.63 2.43
CA HIS A 309 3.07 -14.55 1.87
C HIS A 309 3.10 -14.50 0.34
N ALA A 310 1.93 -14.43 -0.31
CA ALA A 310 1.82 -14.25 -1.76
C ALA A 310 2.47 -12.95 -2.24
N ASP A 311 2.29 -11.85 -1.51
CA ASP A 311 2.93 -10.55 -1.77
C ASP A 311 4.45 -10.65 -1.75
N GLN A 312 5.01 -11.26 -0.69
CA GLN A 312 6.45 -11.50 -0.60
C GLN A 312 6.97 -12.37 -1.75
N ASN A 313 6.22 -13.41 -2.15
CA ASN A 313 6.62 -14.29 -3.24
C ASN A 313 6.63 -13.56 -4.59
N VAL A 314 5.70 -12.64 -4.81
CA VAL A 314 5.65 -11.82 -6.03
C VAL A 314 6.82 -10.83 -6.06
N LEU A 315 7.16 -10.20 -4.93
CA LEU A 315 8.35 -9.35 -4.80
C LEU A 315 9.65 -10.13 -5.03
N ASN A 316 9.79 -11.32 -4.42
CA ASN A 316 10.95 -12.18 -4.59
C ASN A 316 11.12 -12.62 -6.05
N ARG A 317 10.01 -12.89 -6.76
CA ARG A 317 10.04 -13.23 -8.19
C ARG A 317 10.55 -12.07 -9.03
N LEU A 318 10.05 -10.85 -8.79
CA LEU A 318 10.51 -9.65 -9.47
C LEU A 318 12.00 -9.41 -9.21
N PHE A 319 12.45 -9.57 -7.96
CA PHE A 319 13.85 -9.45 -7.58
C PHE A 319 14.74 -10.45 -8.32
N ASN A 320 14.34 -11.73 -8.33
CA ASN A 320 15.07 -12.77 -9.03
C ASN A 320 15.15 -12.51 -10.54
N GLN A 321 14.05 -12.08 -11.17
CA GLN A 321 14.04 -11.71 -12.58
C GLN A 321 15.00 -10.55 -12.87
N MET A 322 14.99 -9.52 -12.04
CA MET A 322 15.89 -8.38 -12.18
C MET A 322 17.36 -8.80 -12.01
N PHE A 323 17.69 -9.59 -10.99
CA PHE A 323 19.06 -10.02 -10.73
C PHE A 323 19.58 -11.09 -11.70
N ARG A 324 18.70 -11.88 -12.34
CA ARG A 324 19.10 -12.92 -13.31
C ARG A 324 19.11 -12.42 -14.74
N GLU A 325 18.08 -11.68 -15.15
CA GLU A 325 17.82 -11.38 -16.56
C GLU A 325 18.13 -9.92 -16.93
N VAL A 326 18.21 -9.01 -15.95
CA VAL A 326 18.49 -7.59 -16.22
C VAL A 326 19.92 -7.24 -15.81
N LEU A 327 20.28 -7.43 -14.54
CA LEU A 327 21.57 -7.00 -14.01
C LEU A 327 22.68 -7.99 -14.38
N VAL A 328 23.77 -7.47 -14.96
CA VAL A 328 24.94 -8.27 -15.36
C VAL A 328 26.19 -7.90 -14.55
N GLY A 329 26.99 -8.91 -14.22
CA GLY A 329 28.29 -8.75 -13.56
C GLY A 329 28.26 -7.77 -12.38
N MET A 330 29.07 -6.72 -12.47
CA MET A 330 29.23 -5.71 -11.42
C MET A 330 28.00 -4.82 -11.18
N GLN A 331 26.95 -4.86 -12.01
CA GLN A 331 25.73 -4.12 -11.72
C GLN A 331 25.04 -4.61 -10.44
N LYS A 332 25.21 -5.89 -10.08
CA LYS A 332 24.62 -6.50 -8.86
C LYS A 332 25.24 -5.97 -7.55
N PRO A 333 26.56 -5.89 -7.39
CA PRO A 333 27.13 -5.22 -6.21
C PRO A 333 26.88 -3.70 -6.23
N ILE A 334 26.94 -3.06 -7.42
CA ILE A 334 26.71 -1.61 -7.55
C ILE A 334 25.31 -1.24 -7.06
N ILE A 335 24.27 -1.98 -7.44
CA ILE A 335 22.89 -1.65 -7.05
C ILE A 335 22.69 -1.69 -5.54
N LEU A 336 23.36 -2.61 -4.84
CA LEU A 336 23.28 -2.73 -3.39
C LEU A 336 23.97 -1.54 -2.73
N VAL A 337 25.21 -1.26 -3.12
CA VAL A 337 26.02 -0.16 -2.54
C VAL A 337 25.39 1.21 -2.80
N GLU A 338 24.94 1.46 -4.03
CA GLU A 338 24.34 2.73 -4.42
C GLU A 338 22.90 2.93 -3.90
N SER A 339 22.29 1.89 -3.33
CA SER A 339 21.00 1.99 -2.65
C SER A 339 21.11 2.41 -1.16
N ASN A 340 22.33 2.51 -0.64
CA ASN A 340 22.61 2.90 0.75
C ASN A 340 22.39 4.43 0.98
N PRO A 341 21.93 4.92 2.15
CA PRO A 341 21.63 4.19 3.38
C PRO A 341 20.31 3.43 3.26
N GLY A 342 20.34 2.10 3.28
CA GLY A 342 19.13 1.28 3.25
C GLY A 342 19.15 0.12 2.26
N PRO A 343 18.35 -0.93 2.55
CA PRO A 343 18.26 -2.04 1.63
C PRO A 343 17.54 -1.60 0.35
N PHE A 344 17.98 -2.22 -0.72
CA PHE A 344 17.56 -1.95 -2.09
C PHE A 344 16.02 -1.99 -2.27
N ASP A 345 15.41 -0.85 -2.66
CA ASP A 345 14.03 -0.82 -3.16
C ASP A 345 14.00 -1.14 -4.64
N LEU A 346 13.65 -2.36 -4.99
CA LEU A 346 13.47 -2.66 -6.40
C LEU A 346 12.25 -1.95 -6.99
N VAL A 347 11.16 -1.81 -6.23
CA VAL A 347 9.92 -1.18 -6.72
C VAL A 347 10.13 0.32 -6.87
N GLY A 348 10.78 0.96 -5.90
CA GLY A 348 11.19 2.36 -5.94
C GLY A 348 12.07 2.68 -7.14
N LEU A 349 13.14 1.90 -7.36
CA LEU A 349 14.03 2.05 -8.52
C LEU A 349 13.27 1.90 -9.85
N LEU A 350 12.43 0.87 -9.97
CA LEU A 350 11.67 0.60 -11.19
C LEU A 350 10.64 1.69 -11.50
N ASN A 351 10.04 2.30 -10.46
CA ASN A 351 9.16 3.45 -10.63
C ASN A 351 9.93 4.70 -11.08
N GLN A 352 11.13 4.93 -10.53
CA GLN A 352 11.98 6.02 -10.99
C GLN A 352 12.41 5.81 -12.45
N LEU A 353 12.79 4.58 -12.81
CA LEU A 353 13.16 4.23 -14.18
C LEU A 353 12.00 4.51 -15.15
N ALA A 354 10.79 4.08 -14.80
CA ALA A 354 9.60 4.35 -15.60
C ALA A 354 9.31 5.84 -15.77
N ALA A 355 9.54 6.65 -14.73
CA ALA A 355 9.40 8.10 -14.80
C ALA A 355 10.43 8.72 -15.74
N GLU A 356 11.71 8.32 -15.67
CA GLU A 356 12.78 8.82 -16.54
C GLU A 356 12.60 8.44 -18.02
N THR A 357 11.93 7.30 -18.29
CA THR A 357 11.66 6.84 -19.67
C THR A 357 10.30 7.26 -20.21
N GLY A 358 9.47 7.95 -19.42
CA GLY A 358 8.11 8.32 -19.81
C GLY A 358 7.12 7.15 -19.91
N ASP A 359 7.41 6.02 -19.24
CA ASP A 359 6.53 4.83 -19.19
C ASP A 359 5.37 5.07 -18.20
N THR A 360 4.42 5.89 -18.62
CA THR A 360 3.31 6.40 -17.79
C THR A 360 2.15 5.42 -17.61
N ASP A 361 2.15 4.28 -18.32
CA ASP A 361 1.06 3.28 -18.41
C ASP A 361 0.65 2.64 -17.06
N THR A 362 1.23 3.10 -15.96
CA THR A 362 1.20 2.46 -14.65
C THR A 362 1.15 3.43 -13.47
N GLN A 363 1.26 4.75 -13.69
CA GLN A 363 1.13 5.73 -12.60
C GLN A 363 -0.27 5.71 -11.97
N GLY A 364 -1.30 5.41 -12.77
CA GLY A 364 -2.66 5.17 -12.29
C GLY A 364 -2.88 3.79 -11.66
N LEU A 365 -1.88 2.88 -11.70
CA LEU A 365 -2.14 1.48 -11.38
C LEU A 365 -2.20 1.17 -9.88
N LEU A 366 -1.39 1.82 -9.05
CA LEU A 366 -1.34 1.56 -7.61
C LEU A 366 -2.14 2.55 -6.76
N GLY A 367 -2.73 3.58 -7.37
CA GLY A 367 -3.49 4.61 -6.62
C GLY A 367 -2.66 5.33 -5.56
N TRP A 368 -1.32 5.27 -5.63
CA TRP A 368 -0.48 6.11 -4.78
C TRP A 368 -0.68 7.56 -5.21
N PRO A 369 -0.94 8.49 -4.26
CA PRO A 369 -1.07 9.89 -4.58
C PRO A 369 0.25 10.34 -5.20
N SER A 370 0.19 10.78 -6.45
CA SER A 370 1.32 11.41 -7.13
C SER A 370 1.68 12.67 -6.35
N SER A 371 2.83 12.67 -5.67
CA SER A 371 3.45 13.88 -5.12
C SER A 371 4.37 14.57 -6.13
N ALA A 372 4.29 14.22 -7.43
CA ALA A 372 5.04 14.95 -8.45
C ALA A 372 4.40 16.33 -8.69
N PRO A 373 5.12 17.44 -8.44
CA PRO A 373 4.72 18.73 -8.94
C PRO A 373 4.79 18.67 -10.47
N GLN A 374 3.70 18.99 -11.15
CA GLN A 374 3.79 19.37 -12.55
C GLN A 374 4.47 20.75 -12.59
N GLU A 375 5.67 20.81 -13.17
CA GLU A 375 6.28 22.08 -13.61
C GLU A 375 5.51 22.66 -14.81
#